data_AF-A0AAD3RW06-F1
#
_entry.id   AF-A0AAD3RW06-F1
#
_cell.length_a   1.000
_cell.length_b   1.000
_cell.length_c   1.000
_cell.angle_alpha   90.00
_cell.angle_beta   90.00
_cell.angle_gamma   90.00
#
_symmetry.space_group_name_H-M   'P 1'
#
loop_
_entity.id
_entity.type
_entity.pdbx_description
1 polymer ?
#
loop_
_entity_poly.entity_id
_entity_poly.type
_entity_poly.pdbx_seq_one_letter_code
_entity_poly.pdbx_strand_id
1 'polypeptide(L)'
;MVDAAGALVKKINDISASIQKERAKADKTISQDVTRVNDALEQVAKLNSQIVVLAAQGKDTASLVDARQAAIDEISGILPLREVPRENGQVSLFTPGGMALLDGTKPVRIGFSAAPGISAGMSVENGDLSALTFDGTPLTAAQQAMLGKGSLSANFAIRDQIAPAFQQQIDAFAREIYARFSDPALDSSLTENDPGLFTDAQHALDPDNEPGFASRIALNSLVVPDQGGQLWRLRAGINADGPGDAGESELLSRLAKAITDTQSPASSNLSDTQRSLQTLSAELSSKAATSRLTSEATALQDRSRQSGLKEALLADGVDSDKEMESLLALERAYSANAKVFQTANDMLDAILRLT
;
A
#
# COMPACT_ATOMS: atom_id res chain seq x y z
N MET A 1 37.30 10.87 5.61
CA MET A 1 36.26 10.82 6.67
C MET A 1 35.04 11.64 6.27
N VAL A 2 35.19 12.94 5.96
CA VAL A 2 34.12 13.82 5.45
C VAL A 2 33.33 13.18 4.32
N ASP A 3 33.99 12.68 3.28
CA ASP A 3 33.30 12.08 2.13
C ASP A 3 32.46 10.86 2.50
N ALA A 4 32.98 9.99 3.39
CA ALA A 4 32.27 8.81 3.86
C ALA A 4 31.06 9.19 4.73
N ALA A 5 31.22 10.19 5.60
CA ALA A 5 30.14 10.70 6.43
C ALA A 5 29.05 11.39 5.58
N GLY A 6 29.45 12.18 4.57
CA GLY A 6 28.55 12.80 3.61
C GLY A 6 27.81 11.77 2.76
N ALA A 7 28.48 10.71 2.30
CA ALA A 7 27.85 9.61 1.57
C ALA A 7 26.83 8.85 2.44
N LEU A 8 27.14 8.65 3.72
CA LEU A 8 26.21 8.04 4.69
C LEU A 8 24.96 8.90 4.88
N VAL A 9 25.13 10.20 5.15
CA VAL A 9 24.04 11.19 5.26
C VAL A 9 23.16 11.14 4.02
N LYS A 10 23.77 11.24 2.83
CA LYS A 10 23.04 11.18 1.57
C LYS A 10 22.22 9.88 1.46
N LYS A 11 22.80 8.74 1.83
CA LYS A 11 22.10 7.45 1.77
C LYS A 11 20.88 7.43 2.70
N ILE A 12 21.01 7.97 3.90
CA ILE A 12 19.90 8.08 4.87
C ILE A 12 18.80 9.00 4.30
N ASN A 13 19.17 10.16 3.76
CA ASN A 13 18.20 11.08 3.14
C ASN A 13 17.49 10.43 1.94
N ASP A 14 18.23 9.74 1.06
CA ASP A 14 17.68 9.03 -0.11
C ASP A 14 16.65 7.96 0.30
N ILE A 15 16.92 7.23 1.39
CA ILE A 15 15.99 6.23 1.95
C ILE A 15 14.72 6.92 2.45
N SER A 16 14.84 7.98 3.25
CA SER A 16 13.67 8.72 3.74
C SER A 16 12.83 9.32 2.60
N ALA A 17 13.48 9.91 1.58
CA ALA A 17 12.80 10.41 0.39
C ALA A 17 12.05 9.30 -0.37
N SER A 18 12.64 8.11 -0.48
CA SER A 18 11.98 6.95 -1.11
C SER A 18 10.74 6.50 -0.33
N ILE A 19 10.82 6.51 1.01
CA ILE A 19 9.67 6.18 1.88
C ILE A 19 8.54 7.19 1.69
N GLN A 20 8.83 8.50 1.72
CA GLN A 20 7.79 9.52 1.52
C GLN A 20 7.20 9.49 0.10
N LYS A 21 8.00 9.13 -0.91
CA LYS A 21 7.51 8.92 -2.28
C LYS A 21 6.50 7.78 -2.37
N GLU A 22 6.76 6.64 -1.73
CA GLU A 22 5.81 5.53 -1.71
C GLU A 22 4.53 5.88 -0.94
N ARG A 23 4.63 6.66 0.16
CA ARG A 23 3.44 7.18 0.86
C ARG A 23 2.60 8.11 -0.01
N ALA A 24 3.21 9.08 -0.69
CA ALA A 24 2.52 9.99 -1.59
C ALA A 24 1.87 9.25 -2.78
N LYS A 25 2.55 8.23 -3.31
CA LYS A 25 2.00 7.36 -4.34
C LYS A 25 0.78 6.57 -3.84
N ALA A 26 0.86 6.00 -2.64
CA ALA A 26 -0.25 5.28 -2.04
C ALA A 26 -1.45 6.20 -1.82
N ASP A 27 -1.24 7.41 -1.27
CA ASP A 27 -2.29 8.42 -1.05
C ASP A 27 -3.01 8.81 -2.36
N LYS A 28 -2.24 9.09 -3.42
CA LYS A 28 -2.80 9.33 -4.75
C LYS A 28 -3.56 8.13 -5.31
N THR A 29 -3.05 6.92 -5.11
CA THR A 29 -3.67 5.69 -5.61
C THR A 29 -5.00 5.43 -4.89
N ILE A 30 -5.10 5.71 -3.58
CA ILE A 30 -6.38 5.65 -2.84
C ILE A 30 -7.41 6.58 -3.50
N SER A 31 -7.04 7.82 -3.82
CA SER A 31 -7.98 8.75 -4.49
C SER A 31 -8.45 8.25 -5.85
N GLN A 32 -7.57 7.61 -6.61
CA GLN A 32 -7.90 7.02 -7.91
C GLN A 32 -8.82 5.81 -7.75
N ASP A 33 -8.52 4.93 -6.80
CA ASP A 33 -9.31 3.76 -6.46
C ASP A 33 -10.73 4.16 -6.00
N VAL A 34 -10.86 5.20 -5.16
CA VAL A 34 -12.17 5.75 -4.75
C VAL A 34 -12.95 6.30 -5.93
N THR A 35 -12.29 6.95 -6.89
CA THR A 35 -12.94 7.45 -8.11
C THR A 35 -13.49 6.28 -8.94
N ARG A 36 -12.65 5.27 -9.22
CA ARG A 36 -13.05 4.08 -9.98
C ARG A 36 -14.21 3.34 -9.33
N VAL A 37 -14.16 3.13 -8.01
CA VAL A 37 -15.25 2.46 -7.30
C VAL A 37 -16.56 3.22 -7.43
N ASN A 38 -16.55 4.54 -7.26
CA ASN A 38 -17.76 5.34 -7.40
C ASN A 38 -18.33 5.25 -8.82
N ASP A 39 -17.48 5.38 -9.84
CA ASP A 39 -17.90 5.31 -11.25
C ASP A 39 -18.48 3.92 -11.59
N ALA A 40 -17.83 2.85 -11.11
CA ALA A 40 -18.32 1.48 -11.29
C ALA A 40 -19.63 1.22 -10.54
N LEU A 41 -19.81 1.75 -9.33
CA LEU A 41 -21.08 1.67 -8.59
C LEU A 41 -22.22 2.38 -9.33
N GLU A 42 -21.96 3.56 -9.91
CA GLU A 42 -22.92 4.27 -10.75
C GLU A 42 -23.29 3.47 -12.01
N GLN A 43 -22.31 2.82 -12.63
CA GLN A 43 -22.54 1.92 -13.76
C GLN A 43 -23.41 0.72 -13.39
N VAL A 44 -23.13 0.06 -12.25
CA VAL A 44 -23.94 -1.06 -11.74
C VAL A 44 -25.38 -0.60 -11.48
N ALA A 45 -25.57 0.58 -10.87
CA ALA A 45 -26.91 1.13 -10.62
C ALA A 45 -27.71 1.38 -11.92
N LYS A 46 -27.03 1.92 -12.94
CA LYS A 46 -27.63 2.12 -14.28
C LYS A 46 -28.00 0.80 -14.94
N LEU A 47 -27.11 -0.19 -14.90
CA LEU A 47 -27.35 -1.51 -15.48
C LEU A 47 -28.48 -2.25 -14.75
N ASN A 48 -28.53 -2.20 -13.41
CA ASN A 48 -29.65 -2.72 -12.63
C ASN A 48 -30.99 -2.10 -13.07
N SER A 49 -31.02 -0.79 -13.29
CA SER A 49 -32.22 -0.09 -13.77
C SER A 49 -32.66 -0.59 -15.15
N GLN A 50 -31.72 -0.79 -16.07
CA GLN A 50 -32.01 -1.27 -17.43
C GLN A 50 -32.46 -2.74 -17.46
N ILE A 51 -31.82 -3.60 -16.66
CA ILE A 51 -32.18 -5.02 -16.52
C ILE A 51 -33.62 -5.14 -16.06
N VAL A 52 -34.03 -4.37 -15.05
CA VAL A 52 -35.41 -4.39 -14.55
C VAL A 52 -36.42 -4.03 -15.63
N VAL A 53 -36.14 -2.97 -16.42
CA VAL A 53 -37.04 -2.52 -17.49
C VAL A 53 -37.16 -3.57 -18.60
N LEU A 54 -36.06 -4.19 -19.02
CA LEU A 54 -36.08 -5.20 -20.07
C LEU A 54 -36.67 -6.53 -19.59
N ALA A 55 -36.33 -6.98 -18.38
CA ALA A 55 -36.87 -8.19 -17.78
C ALA A 55 -38.40 -8.09 -17.60
N ALA A 56 -38.92 -6.93 -17.18
CA ALA A 56 -40.36 -6.68 -17.10
C ALA A 56 -41.05 -6.72 -18.48
N GLN A 57 -40.32 -6.48 -19.58
CA GLN A 57 -40.80 -6.61 -20.95
C GLN A 57 -40.61 -8.01 -21.54
N GLY A 58 -40.06 -8.97 -20.77
CA GLY A 58 -39.72 -10.32 -21.24
C GLY A 58 -38.61 -10.34 -22.30
N LYS A 59 -37.79 -9.29 -22.38
CA LYS A 59 -36.67 -9.18 -23.31
C LYS A 59 -35.40 -9.81 -22.72
N ASP A 60 -34.48 -10.20 -23.60
CA ASP A 60 -33.16 -10.68 -23.21
C ASP A 60 -32.35 -9.60 -22.48
N THR A 61 -31.66 -10.00 -21.42
CA THR A 61 -30.83 -9.14 -20.56
C THR A 61 -29.40 -9.64 -20.40
N ALA A 62 -29.03 -10.75 -21.06
CA ALA A 62 -27.73 -11.42 -20.86
C ALA A 62 -26.54 -10.45 -20.97
N SER A 63 -26.47 -9.68 -22.05
CA SER A 63 -25.39 -8.69 -22.25
C SER A 63 -25.31 -7.59 -21.18
N LEU A 64 -26.44 -7.19 -20.59
CA LEU A 64 -26.46 -6.21 -19.50
C LEU A 64 -26.02 -6.83 -18.18
N VAL A 65 -26.38 -8.10 -17.94
CA VAL A 65 -25.91 -8.87 -16.79
C VAL A 65 -24.39 -9.06 -16.87
N ASP A 66 -23.86 -9.39 -18.05
CA ASP A 66 -22.42 -9.52 -18.27
C ASP A 66 -21.69 -8.18 -18.05
N ALA A 67 -22.20 -7.08 -18.61
CA ALA A 67 -21.65 -5.75 -18.40
C ALA A 67 -21.69 -5.33 -16.92
N ARG A 68 -22.72 -5.77 -16.19
CA ARG A 68 -22.85 -5.51 -14.75
C ARG A 68 -21.82 -6.31 -13.97
N GLN A 69 -21.64 -7.59 -14.32
CA GLN A 69 -20.66 -8.44 -13.67
C GLN A 69 -19.25 -7.88 -13.85
N ALA A 70 -18.89 -7.42 -15.06
CA ALA A 70 -17.59 -6.79 -15.30
C ALA A 70 -17.36 -5.55 -14.41
N ALA A 71 -18.38 -4.72 -14.20
CA ALA A 71 -18.30 -3.57 -13.29
C ALA A 71 -18.19 -3.99 -11.81
N ILE A 72 -18.89 -5.06 -11.40
CA ILE A 72 -18.76 -5.63 -10.05
C ILE A 72 -17.35 -6.19 -9.84
N ASP A 73 -16.79 -6.86 -10.84
CA ASP A 73 -15.44 -7.41 -10.79
C ASP A 73 -14.38 -6.30 -10.63
N GLU A 74 -14.55 -5.15 -11.30
CA GLU A 74 -13.69 -3.98 -11.12
C GLU A 74 -13.71 -3.47 -9.66
N ILE A 75 -14.90 -3.35 -9.06
CA ILE A 75 -15.04 -2.95 -7.65
C ILE A 75 -14.34 -3.98 -6.74
N SER A 76 -14.52 -5.27 -7.01
CA SER A 76 -13.99 -6.36 -6.19
C SER A 76 -12.46 -6.40 -6.12
N GLY A 77 -11.77 -5.90 -7.16
CA GLY A 77 -10.31 -5.75 -7.16
C GLY A 77 -9.82 -4.65 -6.22
N ILE A 78 -10.65 -3.65 -5.96
CA ILE A 78 -10.30 -2.48 -5.16
C ILE A 78 -10.67 -2.66 -3.70
N LEU A 79 -11.89 -3.12 -3.41
CA LEU A 79 -12.37 -3.38 -2.05
C LEU A 79 -13.26 -4.63 -2.01
N PRO A 80 -13.28 -5.37 -0.88
CA PRO A 80 -14.04 -6.59 -0.78
C PRO A 80 -15.55 -6.29 -0.76
N LEU A 81 -16.32 -7.10 -1.48
CA LEU A 81 -17.78 -6.98 -1.56
C LEU A 81 -18.47 -8.33 -1.49
N ARG A 82 -19.77 -8.29 -1.21
CA ARG A 82 -20.72 -9.39 -1.31
C ARG A 82 -21.89 -8.92 -2.16
N GLU A 83 -22.17 -9.67 -3.20
CA GLU A 83 -23.34 -9.49 -4.04
C GLU A 83 -24.55 -10.22 -3.43
N VAL A 84 -25.68 -9.55 -3.42
CA VAL A 84 -26.96 -10.09 -2.91
C VAL A 84 -28.02 -9.91 -3.99
N PRO A 85 -28.58 -11.01 -4.54
CA PRO A 85 -29.67 -10.92 -5.50
C PRO A 85 -30.90 -10.24 -4.91
N ARG A 86 -31.61 -9.49 -5.75
CA ARG A 86 -32.88 -8.83 -5.43
C ARG A 86 -33.93 -9.23 -6.46
N GLU A 87 -35.17 -8.82 -6.24
CA GLU A 87 -36.27 -9.04 -7.17
C GLU A 87 -35.97 -8.42 -8.55
N ASN A 88 -36.62 -8.95 -9.59
CA ASN A 88 -36.54 -8.44 -10.97
C ASN A 88 -35.10 -8.39 -11.53
N GLY A 89 -34.23 -9.29 -11.08
CA GLY A 89 -32.87 -9.44 -11.59
C GLY A 89 -31.89 -8.35 -11.11
N GLN A 90 -32.27 -7.50 -10.15
CA GLN A 90 -31.36 -6.54 -9.53
C GLN A 90 -30.38 -7.21 -8.58
N VAL A 91 -29.34 -6.47 -8.21
CA VAL A 91 -28.37 -6.87 -7.19
C VAL A 91 -28.10 -5.72 -6.23
N SER A 92 -27.88 -6.04 -4.96
CA SER A 92 -27.32 -5.10 -3.97
C SER A 92 -25.91 -5.53 -3.62
N LEU A 93 -25.04 -4.56 -3.35
CA LEU A 93 -23.63 -4.79 -3.02
C LEU A 93 -23.37 -4.32 -1.59
N PHE A 94 -22.73 -5.17 -0.81
CA PHE A 94 -22.36 -4.88 0.58
C PHE A 94 -20.88 -5.18 0.82
N THR A 95 -20.24 -4.46 1.74
CA THR A 95 -18.94 -4.88 2.26
C THR A 95 -19.10 -6.16 3.11
N PRO A 96 -18.04 -6.95 3.36
CA PRO A 96 -18.11 -8.07 4.29
C PRO A 96 -18.58 -7.69 5.70
N GLY A 97 -18.32 -6.44 6.11
CA GLY A 97 -18.80 -5.87 7.38
C GLY A 97 -20.28 -5.44 7.37
N GLY A 98 -21.00 -5.65 6.27
CA GLY A 98 -22.43 -5.37 6.14
C GLY A 98 -22.79 -3.94 5.74
N MET A 99 -21.80 -3.10 5.42
CA MET A 99 -22.08 -1.74 4.93
C MET A 99 -22.59 -1.80 3.49
N ALA A 100 -23.69 -1.11 3.20
CA ALA A 100 -24.20 -1.00 1.84
C ALA A 100 -23.23 -0.17 0.98
N LEU A 101 -22.88 -0.71 -0.19
CA LEU A 101 -22.17 0.01 -1.26
C LEU A 101 -23.16 0.44 -2.35
N LEU A 102 -24.16 -0.40 -2.60
CA LEU A 102 -25.26 -0.14 -3.51
C LEU A 102 -26.48 -0.93 -3.05
N ASP A 103 -27.64 -0.28 -2.96
CA ASP A 103 -28.90 -0.96 -2.70
C ASP A 103 -29.84 -0.83 -3.91
N GLY A 104 -29.93 -1.89 -4.72
CA GLY A 104 -30.67 -1.94 -5.97
C GLY A 104 -30.14 -0.96 -7.02
N THR A 105 -30.61 0.29 -6.98
CA THR A 105 -30.25 1.35 -7.96
C THR A 105 -29.66 2.59 -7.30
N LYS A 106 -29.39 2.53 -5.99
CA LYS A 106 -28.86 3.65 -5.21
C LYS A 106 -27.44 3.33 -4.73
N PRO A 107 -26.40 3.82 -5.40
CA PRO A 107 -25.02 3.69 -4.93
C PRO A 107 -24.77 4.66 -3.75
N VAL A 108 -23.92 4.24 -2.83
CA VAL A 108 -23.33 5.11 -1.79
C VAL A 108 -22.16 5.87 -2.38
N ARG A 109 -21.98 7.14 -2.01
CA ARG A 109 -20.80 7.93 -2.43
C ARG A 109 -19.66 7.73 -1.44
N ILE A 110 -18.56 7.16 -1.91
CA ILE A 110 -17.32 7.07 -1.14
C ILE A 110 -16.51 8.37 -1.34
N GLY A 111 -16.14 9.04 -0.26
CA GLY A 111 -15.34 10.24 -0.28
C GLY A 111 -13.91 9.99 0.21
N PHE A 112 -12.97 10.67 -0.41
CA PHE A 112 -11.56 10.72 -0.02
C PHE A 112 -10.91 11.97 -0.59
N SER A 113 -10.01 12.60 0.17
CA SER A 113 -9.21 13.73 -0.30
C SER A 113 -7.73 13.43 -0.12
N ALA A 114 -7.02 13.27 -1.23
CA ALA A 114 -5.57 13.13 -1.21
C ALA A 114 -4.90 14.40 -0.64
N ALA A 115 -3.78 14.23 0.06
CA ALA A 115 -2.98 15.34 0.54
C ALA A 115 -2.17 15.97 -0.61
N PRO A 116 -1.99 17.30 -0.61
CA PRO A 116 -1.19 17.99 -1.63
C PRO A 116 0.31 17.63 -1.56
N GLY A 117 0.76 17.13 -0.41
CA GLY A 117 2.10 16.60 -0.17
C GLY A 117 2.08 15.68 1.05
N ILE A 118 3.09 14.82 1.18
CA ILE A 118 3.26 13.93 2.33
C ILE A 118 4.62 14.20 2.98
N SER A 119 4.62 14.34 4.31
CA SER A 119 5.82 14.43 5.13
C SER A 119 5.78 13.39 6.27
N ALA A 120 6.93 13.13 6.89
CA ALA A 120 7.09 12.07 7.88
C ALA A 120 6.16 12.19 9.09
N GLY A 121 5.81 13.42 9.51
CA GLY A 121 4.95 13.67 10.66
C GLY A 121 3.45 13.58 10.39
N MET A 122 3.02 13.57 9.12
CA MET A 122 1.59 13.58 8.78
C MET A 122 0.92 12.24 9.09
N SER A 123 -0.26 12.29 9.74
CA SER A 123 -1.08 11.13 10.04
C SER A 123 -2.58 11.44 9.90
N VAL A 124 -3.42 10.41 10.01
CA VAL A 124 -4.88 10.62 10.10
C VAL A 124 -5.25 11.19 11.48
N GLU A 125 -4.53 10.77 12.53
CA GLU A 125 -4.80 11.13 13.91
C GLU A 125 -4.59 12.61 14.19
N ASN A 126 -3.55 13.21 13.60
CA ASN A 126 -3.26 14.64 13.76
C ASN A 126 -4.04 15.52 12.77
N GLY A 127 -4.88 14.93 11.91
CA GLY A 127 -5.72 15.64 10.94
C GLY A 127 -5.04 16.04 9.64
N ASP A 128 -3.77 15.66 9.42
CA ASP A 128 -3.04 16.01 8.20
C ASP A 128 -3.43 15.15 7.00
N LEU A 129 -3.92 13.92 7.24
CA LEU A 129 -4.34 12.96 6.21
C LEU A 129 -5.83 12.62 6.32
N SER A 130 -6.49 12.49 5.17
CA SER A 130 -7.90 12.12 5.12
C SER A 130 -8.14 10.64 5.38
N ALA A 131 -9.26 10.35 6.07
CA ALA A 131 -9.90 9.04 6.12
C ALA A 131 -10.94 8.88 5.00
N LEU A 132 -11.48 7.67 4.83
CA LEU A 132 -12.63 7.43 3.95
C LEU A 132 -13.92 7.96 4.57
N THR A 133 -14.82 8.47 3.73
CA THR A 133 -16.20 8.80 4.10
C THR A 133 -17.19 8.02 3.26
N PHE A 134 -18.35 7.70 3.83
CA PHE A 134 -19.50 7.10 3.13
C PHE A 134 -20.67 8.08 3.26
N ASP A 135 -21.17 8.58 2.13
CA ASP A 135 -22.16 9.66 2.06
C ASP A 135 -21.82 10.87 2.95
N GLY A 136 -20.52 11.24 2.95
CA GLY A 136 -20.00 12.35 3.76
C GLY A 136 -19.78 12.02 5.24
N THR A 137 -20.15 10.83 5.71
CA THR A 137 -19.91 10.39 7.09
C THR A 137 -18.55 9.70 7.17
N PRO A 138 -17.60 10.19 8.01
CA PRO A 138 -16.32 9.52 8.21
C PRO A 138 -16.48 8.11 8.75
N LEU A 139 -15.66 7.17 8.25
CA LEU A 139 -15.58 5.83 8.81
C LEU A 139 -14.82 5.84 10.14
N THR A 140 -15.30 5.06 11.10
CA THR A 140 -14.53 4.71 12.29
C THR A 140 -13.35 3.81 11.90
N ALA A 141 -12.29 3.77 12.72
CA ALA A 141 -11.15 2.87 12.51
C ALA A 141 -11.58 1.40 12.38
N ALA A 142 -12.60 0.97 13.14
CA ALA A 142 -13.15 -0.38 13.05
C ALA A 142 -13.81 -0.65 11.68
N GLN A 143 -14.60 0.29 11.17
CA GLN A 143 -15.21 0.18 9.84
C GLN A 143 -14.16 0.17 8.73
N GLN A 144 -13.12 0.99 8.85
CA GLN A 144 -12.03 1.02 7.87
C GLN A 144 -11.22 -0.29 7.90
N ALA A 145 -11.00 -0.89 9.07
CA ALA A 145 -10.34 -2.19 9.19
C ALA A 145 -11.16 -3.33 8.54
N MET A 146 -12.49 -3.24 8.52
CA MET A 146 -13.35 -4.22 7.83
C MET A 146 -13.22 -4.18 6.31
N LEU A 147 -12.68 -3.10 5.74
CA LEU A 147 -12.32 -3.01 4.32
C LEU A 147 -10.96 -3.67 4.02
N GLY A 148 -10.39 -4.41 4.97
CA GLY A 148 -8.99 -4.87 5.06
C GLY A 148 -8.41 -5.74 3.93
N LYS A 149 -8.99 -5.75 2.73
CA LYS A 149 -8.51 -6.46 1.54
C LYS A 149 -8.62 -5.56 0.30
N GLY A 150 -8.05 -6.00 -0.81
CA GLY A 150 -8.04 -5.24 -2.08
C GLY A 150 -6.97 -4.15 -2.13
N SER A 151 -6.85 -3.49 -3.28
CA SER A 151 -5.84 -2.45 -3.50
C SER A 151 -6.01 -1.27 -2.56
N LEU A 152 -7.26 -0.91 -2.21
CA LEU A 152 -7.57 0.22 -1.35
C LEU A 152 -6.94 0.05 0.04
N SER A 153 -7.20 -1.10 0.67
CA SER A 153 -6.61 -1.41 1.99
C SER A 153 -5.10 -1.52 1.94
N ALA A 154 -4.53 -2.07 0.86
CA ALA A 154 -3.08 -2.18 0.71
C ALA A 154 -2.42 -0.78 0.66
N ASN A 155 -3.02 0.16 -0.07
CA ASN A 155 -2.50 1.53 -0.13
C ASN A 155 -2.65 2.27 1.21
N PHE A 156 -3.75 2.08 1.94
CA PHE A 156 -3.87 2.62 3.30
C PHE A 156 -2.80 2.04 4.23
N ALA A 157 -2.54 0.72 4.18
CA ALA A 157 -1.50 0.10 4.97
C ALA A 157 -0.11 0.67 4.64
N ILE A 158 0.19 0.90 3.37
CA ILE A 158 1.45 1.55 2.95
C ILE A 158 1.53 2.98 3.52
N ARG A 159 0.50 3.80 3.33
CA ARG A 159 0.50 5.22 3.71
C ARG A 159 0.59 5.42 5.22
N ASP A 160 -0.14 4.62 5.99
CA ASP A 160 -0.47 4.91 7.39
C ASP A 160 0.27 4.00 8.39
N GLN A 161 0.79 2.85 7.96
CA GLN A 161 1.41 1.88 8.89
C GLN A 161 2.80 1.46 8.44
N ILE A 162 2.92 0.85 7.26
CA ILE A 162 4.15 0.20 6.81
C ILE A 162 5.25 1.24 6.55
N ALA A 163 4.97 2.25 5.72
CA ALA A 163 5.98 3.25 5.41
C ALA A 163 6.33 4.15 6.61
N PRO A 164 5.37 4.61 7.45
CA PRO A 164 5.70 5.27 8.72
C PRO A 164 6.59 4.41 9.64
N ALA A 165 6.32 3.11 9.77
CA ALA A 165 7.15 2.23 10.59
C ALA A 165 8.59 2.07 10.05
N PHE A 166 8.79 2.10 8.73
CA PHE A 166 10.13 2.17 8.14
C PHE A 166 10.78 3.55 8.34
N GLN A 167 10.02 4.64 8.22
CA GLN A 167 10.52 5.99 8.47
C GLN A 167 11.04 6.11 9.90
N GLN A 168 10.26 5.66 10.89
CA GLN A 168 10.65 5.65 12.31
C GLN A 168 11.96 4.89 12.55
N GLN A 169 12.17 3.74 11.89
CA GLN A 169 13.41 2.97 12.04
C GLN A 169 14.63 3.73 11.49
N ILE A 170 14.48 4.42 10.36
CA ILE A 170 15.57 5.17 9.74
C ILE A 170 15.82 6.49 10.50
N ASP A 171 14.77 7.14 11.00
CA ASP A 171 14.89 8.30 11.90
C ASP A 171 15.62 7.94 13.18
N ALA A 172 15.27 6.81 13.80
CA ALA A 172 15.91 6.31 15.01
C ALA A 172 17.39 5.95 14.78
N PHE A 173 17.71 5.34 13.62
CA PHE A 173 19.09 5.07 13.22
C PHE A 173 19.89 6.36 12.95
N ALA A 174 19.26 7.37 12.33
CA ALA A 174 19.87 8.68 12.14
C ALA A 174 20.11 9.38 13.48
N ARG A 175 19.14 9.32 14.41
CA ARG A 175 19.25 9.85 15.78
C ARG A 175 20.38 9.19 16.56
N GLU A 176 20.56 7.88 16.39
CA GLU A 176 21.69 7.17 16.97
C GLU A 176 23.03 7.67 16.44
N ILE A 177 23.15 7.85 15.13
CA ILE A 177 24.37 8.42 14.52
C ILE A 177 24.61 9.85 15.02
N TYR A 178 23.57 10.67 15.11
CA TYR A 178 23.69 12.03 15.63
C TYR A 178 24.21 12.01 17.08
N ALA A 179 23.52 11.31 17.98
CA ALA A 179 23.80 11.32 19.42
C ALA A 179 25.22 10.84 19.73
N ARG A 180 25.68 9.77 19.07
CA ARG A 180 27.04 9.23 19.29
C ARG A 180 28.14 10.19 18.92
N PHE A 181 27.90 11.04 17.93
CA PHE A 181 28.88 11.96 17.37
C PHE A 181 28.70 13.39 17.87
N SER A 182 27.73 13.64 18.76
CA SER A 182 27.50 14.90 19.46
C SER A 182 27.74 14.80 20.97
N ASP A 183 28.25 13.66 21.47
CA ASP A 183 28.52 13.47 22.90
C ASP A 183 29.72 14.34 23.36
N PRO A 184 29.57 15.22 24.38
CA PRO A 184 30.69 15.98 24.95
C PRO A 184 31.82 15.11 25.52
N ALA A 185 31.55 13.86 25.91
CA ALA A 185 32.60 12.90 26.29
C ALA A 185 33.43 12.43 25.09
N LEU A 186 32.88 12.52 23.87
CA LEU A 186 33.56 12.23 22.62
C LEU A 186 34.36 13.42 22.10
N ASP A 187 33.83 14.64 22.21
CA ASP A 187 34.47 15.88 21.77
C ASP A 187 34.28 16.95 22.85
N SER A 188 35.35 17.25 23.57
CA SER A 188 35.32 18.20 24.69
C SER A 188 35.12 19.65 24.28
N SER A 189 35.14 19.96 22.98
CA SER A 189 34.75 21.28 22.48
C SER A 189 33.24 21.49 22.44
N LEU A 190 32.45 20.42 22.55
CA LEU A 190 30.99 20.46 22.54
C LEU A 190 30.41 20.68 23.95
N THR A 191 29.30 21.40 24.00
CA THR A 191 28.35 21.41 25.13
C THR A 191 27.18 20.46 24.85
N GLU A 192 26.34 20.20 25.86
CA GLU A 192 25.23 19.23 25.79
C GLU A 192 24.24 19.47 24.63
N ASN A 193 24.10 20.71 24.17
CA ASN A 193 23.21 21.08 23.07
C ASN A 193 23.93 21.43 21.77
N ASP A 194 25.25 21.28 21.71
CA ASP A 194 25.97 21.56 20.47
C ASP A 194 25.83 20.38 19.49
N PRO A 195 25.56 20.63 18.20
CA PRO A 195 25.67 19.58 17.22
C PRO A 195 27.14 19.20 17.01
N GLY A 196 27.39 17.91 16.96
CA GLY A 196 28.72 17.38 16.67
C GLY A 196 29.01 17.24 15.18
N LEU A 197 29.53 16.09 14.77
CA LEU A 197 29.83 15.82 13.35
C LEU A 197 28.58 15.87 12.47
N PHE A 198 27.43 15.43 13.01
CA PHE A 198 26.14 15.46 12.33
C PHE A 198 25.23 16.50 12.98
N THR A 199 24.31 17.05 12.20
CA THR A 199 23.40 18.15 12.56
C THR A 199 21.97 17.81 12.13
N ASP A 200 20.98 18.49 12.71
CA ASP A 200 19.64 18.62 12.15
C ASP A 200 19.58 19.89 11.28
N ALA A 201 19.78 19.74 9.97
CA ALA A 201 19.84 20.86 9.04
C ALA A 201 20.71 22.04 9.54
N GLN A 202 21.95 21.75 9.95
CA GLN A 202 22.93 22.69 10.54
C GLN A 202 22.62 23.20 11.96
N HIS A 203 21.59 22.67 12.61
CA HIS A 203 21.24 22.98 13.99
C HIS A 203 21.40 21.74 14.89
N ALA A 204 21.24 21.94 16.19
CA ALA A 204 21.09 20.83 17.14
C ALA A 204 19.75 20.12 16.91
N LEU A 205 19.73 18.79 17.09
CA LEU A 205 18.49 18.02 17.07
C LEU A 205 17.66 18.35 18.32
N ASP A 206 16.41 18.75 18.10
CA ASP A 206 15.39 18.75 19.14
C ASP A 206 14.96 17.29 19.44
N PRO A 207 15.18 16.77 20.66
CA PRO A 207 14.85 15.39 21.02
C PRO A 207 13.36 15.03 20.85
N ASP A 208 12.46 16.02 20.87
CA ASP A 208 11.03 15.84 20.68
C ASP A 208 10.62 15.86 19.19
N ASN A 209 11.52 16.27 18.29
CA ASN A 209 11.31 16.34 16.85
C ASN A 209 12.04 15.22 16.09
N GLU A 210 11.90 13.97 16.53
CA GLU A 210 12.48 12.81 15.82
C GLU A 210 11.82 12.48 14.47
N PRO A 211 10.47 12.59 14.30
CA PRO A 211 9.85 12.24 13.02
C PRO A 211 10.43 13.01 11.84
N GLY A 212 10.92 12.28 10.84
CA GLY A 212 11.54 12.83 9.64
C GLY A 212 12.99 13.28 9.82
N PHE A 213 13.63 13.03 10.96
CA PHE A 213 15.03 13.42 11.19
C PHE A 213 15.98 12.83 10.14
N ALA A 214 15.74 11.62 9.63
CA ALA A 214 16.51 11.04 8.55
C ALA A 214 16.51 11.86 7.26
N SER A 215 15.48 12.67 7.01
CA SER A 215 15.46 13.59 5.86
C SER A 215 16.26 14.87 6.10
N ARG A 216 16.49 15.23 7.37
CA ARG A 216 17.12 16.48 7.81
C ARG A 216 18.55 16.32 8.29
N ILE A 217 18.96 15.11 8.69
CA ILE A 217 20.33 14.82 9.11
C ILE A 217 21.30 15.31 8.05
N ALA A 218 22.28 16.10 8.48
CA ALA A 218 23.26 16.72 7.60
C ALA A 218 24.66 16.64 8.24
N LEU A 219 25.70 16.62 7.40
CA LEU A 219 27.06 16.79 7.88
C LEU A 219 27.26 18.24 8.34
N ASN A 220 27.94 18.43 9.47
CA ASN A 220 28.22 19.77 9.99
C ASN A 220 29.08 20.55 9.00
N SER A 221 28.58 21.70 8.52
CA SER A 221 29.25 22.55 7.54
C SER A 221 30.64 23.01 8.00
N LEU A 222 30.88 23.07 9.31
CA LEU A 222 32.19 23.39 9.89
C LEU A 222 33.31 22.43 9.48
N VAL A 223 32.98 21.20 9.03
CA VAL A 223 33.99 20.22 8.56
C VAL A 223 33.97 20.01 7.05
N VAL A 224 33.16 20.76 6.29
CA VAL A 224 32.99 20.60 4.84
C VAL A 224 33.73 21.72 4.09
N PRO A 225 34.88 21.45 3.43
CA PRO A 225 35.68 22.50 2.78
C PRO A 225 34.91 23.31 1.73
N ASP A 226 34.04 22.66 0.95
CA ASP A 226 33.22 23.31 -0.08
C ASP A 226 32.19 24.30 0.50
N GLN A 227 31.92 24.21 1.82
CA GLN A 227 31.02 25.11 2.56
C GLN A 227 31.81 26.07 3.47
N GLY A 228 33.13 26.18 3.30
CA GLY A 228 34.00 27.02 4.14
C GLY A 228 34.46 26.35 5.44
N GLY A 229 34.12 25.08 5.64
CA GLY A 229 34.56 24.28 6.77
C GLY A 229 36.05 23.93 6.74
N GLN A 230 36.58 23.49 7.88
CA GLN A 230 38.01 23.28 8.09
C GLN A 230 38.25 21.87 8.66
N LEU A 231 38.98 21.05 7.90
CA LEU A 231 39.20 19.62 8.22
C LEU A 231 39.90 19.38 9.55
N TRP A 232 40.68 20.35 10.04
CA TRP A 232 41.35 20.23 11.35
C TRP A 232 40.35 20.10 12.50
N ARG A 233 39.08 20.53 12.33
CA ARG A 233 38.02 20.36 13.34
C ARG A 233 37.67 18.91 13.61
N LEU A 234 37.87 18.00 12.65
CA LEU A 234 37.74 16.55 12.90
C LEU A 234 38.78 16.01 13.89
N ARG A 235 39.91 16.72 14.03
CA ARG A 235 41.00 16.37 14.95
C ARG A 235 40.90 17.15 16.25
N ALA A 236 40.77 18.47 16.17
CA ALA A 236 40.84 19.35 17.33
C ALA A 236 39.50 19.48 18.07
N GLY A 237 38.38 19.19 17.40
CA GLY A 237 37.03 19.38 17.91
C GLY A 237 36.18 20.25 16.99
N ILE A 238 34.89 19.95 16.89
CA ILE A 238 33.94 20.66 16.04
C ILE A 238 33.88 22.14 16.41
N ASN A 239 33.85 22.46 17.71
CA ASN A 239 33.77 23.82 18.23
C ASN A 239 35.12 24.34 18.77
N ALA A 240 36.23 23.67 18.46
CA ALA A 240 37.55 24.10 18.92
C ALA A 240 37.94 25.50 18.39
N ASP A 241 38.64 26.27 19.23
CA ASP A 241 39.09 27.65 18.96
C ASP A 241 40.14 27.74 17.85
N GLY A 242 40.85 26.63 17.58
CA GLY A 242 41.90 26.57 16.57
C GLY A 242 42.38 25.14 16.31
N PRO A 243 43.31 24.98 15.34
CA PRO A 243 43.72 23.66 14.84
C PRO A 243 44.48 22.77 15.82
N GLY A 244 44.91 23.29 16.97
CA GLY A 244 45.70 22.54 17.96
C GLY A 244 47.03 22.02 17.39
N ASP A 245 47.61 21.01 18.06
CA ASP A 245 48.79 20.31 17.56
C ASP A 245 48.42 19.45 16.33
N ALA A 246 49.26 19.52 15.30
CA ALA A 246 49.06 18.73 14.09
C ALA A 246 49.16 17.21 14.33
N GLY A 247 49.90 16.79 15.36
CA GLY A 247 50.13 15.39 15.73
C GLY A 247 49.08 14.77 16.64
N GLU A 248 48.13 15.55 17.17
CA GLU A 248 47.05 15.01 18.00
C GLU A 248 46.12 14.11 17.17
N SER A 249 45.75 12.94 17.67
CA SER A 249 44.82 12.04 16.98
C SER A 249 43.80 11.40 17.90
N GLU A 250 43.70 11.88 19.14
CA GLU A 250 42.87 11.28 20.17
C GLU A 250 41.38 11.36 19.82
N LEU A 251 40.90 12.52 19.34
CA LEU A 251 39.51 12.66 18.87
C LEU A 251 39.21 11.71 17.70
N LEU A 252 40.13 11.56 16.74
CA LEU A 252 39.95 10.64 15.61
C LEU A 252 39.85 9.18 16.07
N SER A 253 40.66 8.79 17.06
CA SER A 253 40.59 7.46 17.69
C SER A 253 39.28 7.26 18.45
N ARG A 254 38.82 8.28 19.20
CA ARG A 254 37.53 8.25 19.91
C ARG A 254 36.36 8.16 18.94
N LEU A 255 36.37 8.92 17.84
CA LEU A 255 35.37 8.87 16.76
C LEU A 255 35.29 7.47 16.12
N ALA A 256 36.43 6.84 15.85
CA ALA A 256 36.45 5.47 15.34
C ALA A 256 35.87 4.47 16.36
N LYS A 257 36.22 4.66 17.64
CA LYS A 257 35.73 3.84 18.76
C LYS A 257 34.23 4.00 19.01
N ALA A 258 33.66 5.19 18.82
CA ALA A 258 32.22 5.46 18.94
C ALA A 258 31.35 4.59 18.02
N ILE A 259 31.91 4.12 16.91
CA ILE A 259 31.24 3.19 15.99
C ILE A 259 31.17 1.79 16.62
N THR A 260 32.26 1.31 17.21
CA THR A 260 32.39 -0.03 17.82
C THR A 260 31.85 -0.14 19.23
N ASP A 261 31.77 0.97 19.96
CA ASP A 261 31.38 0.95 21.36
C ASP A 261 29.92 0.57 21.54
N THR A 262 29.67 -0.27 22.54
CA THR A 262 28.35 -0.72 22.91
C THR A 262 27.74 0.26 23.90
N GLN A 263 26.61 0.86 23.53
CA GLN A 263 25.88 1.81 24.37
C GLN A 263 24.37 1.65 24.17
N SER A 264 23.59 2.20 25.09
CA SER A 264 22.14 2.25 24.96
C SER A 264 21.77 3.15 23.77
N PRO A 265 20.93 2.69 22.83
CA PRO A 265 20.51 3.51 21.71
C PRO A 265 19.79 4.79 22.16
N ALA A 266 20.00 5.89 21.42
CA ALA A 266 19.41 7.19 21.68
C ALA A 266 17.92 7.28 21.37
N SER A 267 17.37 6.27 20.69
CA SER A 267 15.94 6.14 20.37
C SER A 267 15.44 4.75 20.78
N SER A 268 14.36 4.72 21.57
CA SER A 268 13.67 3.48 21.97
C SER A 268 13.05 2.76 20.77
N ASN A 269 12.81 3.47 19.67
CA ASN A 269 12.28 2.87 18.43
C ASN A 269 13.30 1.97 17.72
N LEU A 270 14.57 2.00 18.13
CA LEU A 270 15.64 1.23 17.50
C LEU A 270 15.93 -0.09 18.23
N SER A 271 16.23 -0.05 19.53
CA SER A 271 16.47 -1.24 20.35
C SER A 271 16.49 -0.88 21.85
N ASP A 272 15.98 -1.78 22.69
CA ASP A 272 15.96 -1.61 24.16
C ASP A 272 17.23 -2.15 24.85
N THR A 273 18.23 -2.56 24.08
CA THR A 273 19.45 -3.18 24.60
C THR A 273 20.68 -2.50 24.06
N GLN A 274 21.78 -2.55 24.81
CA GLN A 274 23.01 -1.92 24.37
C GLN A 274 23.53 -2.56 23.07
N ARG A 275 23.91 -1.73 22.11
CA ARG A 275 24.39 -2.14 20.79
C ARG A 275 25.51 -1.21 20.33
N SER A 276 26.35 -1.70 19.40
CA SER A 276 27.25 -0.84 18.61
C SER A 276 26.56 -0.40 17.32
N LEU A 277 27.11 0.62 16.64
CA LEU A 277 26.57 1.04 15.33
C LEU A 277 26.69 -0.07 14.29
N GLN A 278 27.72 -0.92 14.34
CA GLN A 278 27.82 -2.04 13.38
C GLN A 278 26.70 -3.05 13.58
N THR A 279 26.39 -3.39 14.84
CA THR A 279 25.30 -4.33 15.14
C THR A 279 23.95 -3.74 14.73
N LEU A 280 23.68 -2.48 15.03
CA LEU A 280 22.45 -1.80 14.61
C LEU A 280 22.30 -1.75 13.08
N SER A 281 23.39 -1.48 12.37
CA SER A 281 23.41 -1.48 10.90
C SER A 281 23.12 -2.87 10.32
N ALA A 282 23.67 -3.92 10.93
CA ALA A 282 23.44 -5.31 10.55
C ALA A 282 21.99 -5.74 10.85
N GLU A 283 21.44 -5.36 12.01
CA GLU A 283 20.06 -5.62 12.40
C GLU A 283 19.07 -4.92 11.46
N LEU A 284 19.28 -3.64 11.13
CA LEU A 284 18.46 -2.89 10.18
C LEU A 284 18.45 -3.56 8.79
N SER A 285 19.63 -3.97 8.30
CA SER A 285 19.77 -4.67 7.02
C SER A 285 19.09 -6.04 7.03
N SER A 286 19.25 -6.79 8.13
CA SER A 286 18.62 -8.10 8.33
C SER A 286 17.10 -8.00 8.38
N LYS A 287 16.57 -6.98 9.08
CA LYS A 287 15.13 -6.71 9.16
C LYS A 287 14.54 -6.36 7.79
N ALA A 288 15.21 -5.52 7.02
CA ALA A 288 14.80 -5.21 5.64
C ALA A 288 14.80 -6.46 4.74
N ALA A 289 15.85 -7.30 4.82
CA ALA A 289 15.93 -8.54 4.05
C ALA A 289 14.83 -9.54 4.43
N THR A 290 14.57 -9.70 5.73
CA THR A 290 13.53 -10.60 6.26
C THR A 290 12.13 -10.12 5.86
N SER A 291 11.87 -8.81 5.95
CA SER A 291 10.61 -8.21 5.52
C SER A 291 10.36 -8.41 4.02
N ARG A 292 11.40 -8.28 3.18
CA ARG A 292 11.30 -8.59 1.76
C ARG A 292 10.97 -10.07 1.51
N LEU A 293 11.74 -10.99 2.10
CA LEU A 293 11.55 -12.43 1.89
C LEU A 293 10.17 -12.90 2.33
N THR A 294 9.68 -12.41 3.47
CA THR A 294 8.33 -12.73 3.96
C THR A 294 7.25 -12.18 3.03
N SER A 295 7.40 -10.94 2.55
CA SER A 295 6.47 -10.34 1.59
C SER A 295 6.44 -11.09 0.26
N GLU A 296 7.60 -11.51 -0.27
CA GLU A 296 7.70 -12.31 -1.49
C GLU A 296 7.06 -13.70 -1.32
N ALA A 297 7.29 -14.35 -0.19
CA ALA A 297 6.68 -15.65 0.12
C ALA A 297 5.15 -15.56 0.19
N THR A 298 4.61 -14.53 0.87
CA THR A 298 3.16 -14.29 0.93
C THR A 298 2.59 -14.01 -0.46
N ALA A 299 3.24 -13.15 -1.25
CA ALA A 299 2.78 -12.84 -2.61
C ALA A 299 2.76 -14.08 -3.53
N LEU A 300 3.75 -14.96 -3.41
CA LEU A 300 3.79 -16.23 -4.14
C LEU A 300 2.65 -17.16 -3.73
N GLN A 301 2.40 -17.28 -2.42
CA GLN A 301 1.31 -18.08 -1.89
C GLN A 301 -0.06 -17.59 -2.38
N ASP A 302 -0.28 -16.27 -2.34
CA ASP A 302 -1.55 -15.67 -2.75
C ASP A 302 -1.79 -15.80 -4.26
N ARG A 303 -0.75 -15.64 -5.09
CA ARG A 303 -0.85 -15.90 -6.54
C ARG A 303 -1.17 -17.35 -6.84
N SER A 304 -0.53 -18.29 -6.13
CA SER A 304 -0.79 -19.73 -6.31
C SER A 304 -2.25 -20.07 -5.96
N ARG A 305 -2.74 -19.56 -4.84
CA ARG A 305 -4.15 -19.70 -4.43
C ARG A 305 -5.11 -19.10 -5.46
N GLN A 306 -4.84 -17.88 -5.93
CA GLN A 306 -5.67 -17.23 -6.94
C GLN A 306 -5.70 -18.04 -8.24
N SER A 307 -4.55 -18.55 -8.69
CA SER A 307 -4.47 -19.38 -9.90
C SER A 307 -5.29 -20.67 -9.75
N GLY A 308 -5.16 -21.37 -8.62
CA GLY A 308 -5.92 -22.61 -8.37
C GLY A 308 -7.42 -22.36 -8.28
N LEU A 309 -7.85 -21.27 -7.63
CA LEU A 309 -9.27 -20.87 -7.58
C LEU A 309 -9.80 -20.52 -8.98
N LYS A 310 -9.03 -19.77 -9.77
CA LYS A 310 -9.40 -19.42 -11.14
C LYS A 310 -9.55 -20.67 -12.00
N GLU A 311 -8.63 -21.62 -11.90
CA GLU A 311 -8.69 -22.89 -12.62
C GLU A 311 -9.92 -23.72 -12.21
N ALA A 312 -10.22 -23.79 -10.92
CA ALA A 312 -11.43 -24.46 -10.43
C ALA A 312 -12.71 -23.80 -10.94
N LEU A 313 -12.79 -22.46 -10.95
CA LEU A 313 -13.95 -21.72 -11.48
C LEU A 313 -14.11 -21.89 -12.99
N LEU A 314 -13.01 -21.92 -13.75
CA LEU A 314 -13.05 -22.17 -15.19
C LEU A 314 -13.46 -23.61 -15.52
N ALA A 315 -13.13 -24.58 -14.66
CA ALA A 315 -13.55 -25.96 -14.84
C ALA A 315 -15.08 -26.14 -14.66
N ASP A 316 -15.70 -25.35 -13.79
CA ASP A 316 -17.17 -25.26 -13.65
C ASP A 316 -17.82 -24.32 -14.69
N GLY A 317 -17.02 -23.69 -15.54
CA GLY A 317 -17.50 -22.77 -16.57
C GLY A 317 -18.31 -23.49 -17.65
N VAL A 318 -19.44 -22.89 -18.02
CA VAL A 318 -20.26 -23.33 -19.14
C VAL A 318 -19.57 -22.97 -20.46
N ASP A 319 -19.15 -23.98 -21.22
CA ASP A 319 -18.61 -23.79 -22.56
C ASP A 319 -19.77 -23.51 -23.54
N SER A 320 -19.92 -22.24 -23.92
CA SER A 320 -21.00 -21.77 -24.79
C SER A 320 -20.99 -22.46 -26.16
N ASP A 321 -19.83 -22.91 -26.66
CA ASP A 321 -19.75 -23.64 -27.92
C ASP A 321 -20.32 -25.06 -27.76
N LYS A 322 -20.03 -25.72 -26.61
CA LYS A 322 -20.66 -27.00 -26.26
C LYS A 322 -22.15 -26.90 -25.98
N GLU A 323 -22.61 -25.84 -25.32
CA GLU A 323 -24.04 -25.61 -25.13
C GLU A 323 -24.74 -25.34 -26.46
N MET A 324 -24.12 -24.56 -27.35
CA MET A 324 -24.63 -24.34 -28.70
C MET A 324 -24.68 -25.63 -29.52
N GLU A 325 -23.63 -26.47 -29.45
CA GLU A 325 -23.62 -27.80 -30.08
C GLU A 325 -24.75 -28.67 -29.54
N SER A 326 -24.96 -28.67 -28.22
CA SER A 326 -26.01 -29.42 -27.55
C SER A 326 -27.41 -28.92 -27.93
N LEU A 327 -27.61 -27.60 -28.04
CA LEU A 327 -28.85 -26.99 -28.49
C LEU A 327 -29.14 -27.32 -29.96
N LEU A 328 -28.14 -27.26 -30.83
CA LEU A 328 -28.28 -27.65 -32.24
C LEU A 328 -28.57 -29.15 -32.39
N ALA A 329 -27.97 -30.00 -31.55
CA ALA A 329 -28.28 -31.43 -31.51
C ALA A 329 -29.72 -31.67 -31.05
N LEU A 330 -30.18 -30.94 -30.03
CA LEU A 330 -31.55 -30.98 -29.53
C LEU A 330 -32.55 -30.54 -30.61
N GLU A 331 -32.27 -29.44 -31.31
CA GLU A 331 -33.10 -28.92 -32.40
C GLU A 331 -33.23 -29.93 -33.55
N ARG A 332 -32.12 -30.56 -33.95
CA ARG A 332 -32.10 -31.62 -34.96
C ARG A 332 -32.89 -32.85 -34.53
N ALA A 333 -32.76 -33.26 -33.26
CA ALA A 333 -33.53 -34.37 -32.71
C ALA A 333 -35.04 -34.07 -32.67
N TYR A 334 -35.43 -32.86 -32.30
CA TYR A 334 -36.83 -32.42 -32.35
C TYR A 334 -37.38 -32.37 -33.78
N SER A 335 -36.62 -31.83 -34.74
CA SER A 335 -37.01 -31.80 -36.15
C SER A 335 -37.14 -33.20 -36.76
N ALA A 336 -36.23 -34.11 -36.40
CA ALA A 336 -36.30 -35.51 -36.80
C ALA A 336 -37.54 -36.20 -36.22
N ASN A 337 -37.79 -36.03 -34.92
CA ASN A 337 -38.98 -36.56 -34.26
C ASN A 337 -40.28 -36.00 -34.89
N ALA A 338 -40.33 -34.69 -35.18
CA ALA A 338 -41.47 -34.07 -35.84
C ALA A 338 -41.76 -34.68 -37.22
N LYS A 339 -40.71 -34.98 -38.01
CA LYS A 339 -40.85 -35.70 -39.29
C LYS A 339 -41.37 -37.12 -39.13
N VAL A 340 -40.93 -37.84 -38.10
CA VAL A 340 -41.44 -39.19 -37.78
C VAL A 340 -42.91 -39.15 -37.41
N PHE A 341 -43.33 -38.18 -36.58
CA PHE A 341 -44.74 -37.96 -36.27
C PHE A 341 -45.56 -37.61 -37.52
N GLN A 342 -45.04 -36.76 -38.41
CA GLN A 342 -45.70 -36.39 -39.65
C GLN A 342 -45.89 -37.59 -40.57
N THR A 343 -44.86 -38.41 -40.76
CA THR A 343 -44.97 -39.65 -41.57
C THR A 343 -45.88 -40.69 -40.95
N ALA A 344 -45.90 -40.81 -39.61
CA ALA A 344 -46.86 -41.68 -38.92
C ALA A 344 -48.31 -41.21 -39.13
N ASN A 345 -48.55 -39.89 -39.10
CA ASN A 345 -49.85 -39.31 -39.38
C ASN A 345 -50.27 -39.56 -40.84
N ASP A 346 -49.35 -39.35 -41.79
CA ASP A 346 -49.60 -39.61 -43.21
C ASP A 346 -49.94 -41.10 -43.48
N MET A 347 -49.29 -42.03 -42.77
CA MET A 347 -49.61 -43.46 -42.84
C MET A 347 -50.96 -43.79 -42.20
N LEU A 348 -51.31 -43.17 -41.07
CA LEU A 348 -52.63 -43.31 -40.45
C LEU A 348 -53.75 -42.80 -41.36
N ASP A 349 -53.56 -41.64 -41.98
CA ASP A 349 -54.51 -41.06 -42.94
C ASP A 349 -54.65 -41.92 -44.21
N ALA A 350 -53.56 -42.53 -44.68
CA ALA A 350 -53.60 -43.46 -45.80
C ALA A 350 -54.40 -44.74 -45.48
N ILE A 351 -54.26 -45.27 -44.26
CA ILE A 351 -55.06 -46.42 -43.77
C ILE A 351 -56.53 -46.03 -43.63
N LEU A 352 -56.83 -44.85 -43.07
CA LEU A 352 -58.20 -44.34 -42.91
C LEU A 352 -58.90 -44.08 -44.25
N ARG A 353 -58.16 -43.79 -45.33
CA ARG A 353 -58.72 -43.65 -46.69
C ARG A 353 -58.98 -44.97 -47.41
N LEU A 354 -58.46 -46.08 -46.91
CA LEU A 354 -58.63 -47.43 -47.51
C LEU A 354 -59.78 -48.23 -46.89
N THR A 355 -60.47 -47.66 -45.89
CA THR A 355 -61.69 -48.19 -45.27
C THR A 355 -62.88 -47.28 -45.58
#